data_AF-A0A7J5EWJ4-F1
#
_entry.id   AF-A0A7J5EWJ4-F1
#
_cell.length_a   1.000
_cell.length_b   1.000
_cell.length_c   1.000
_cell.angle_alpha   90.00
_cell.angle_beta   90.00
_cell.angle_gamma   90.00
#
_symmetry.space_group_name_H-M   'P 1'
#
loop_
_entity.id
_entity.type
_entity.pdbx_description
1 polymer ?
#
loop_
_entity_poly.entity_id
_entity_poly.type
_entity_poly.pdbx_seq_one_letter_code
_entity_poly.pdbx_strand_id
1 'polypeptide(L)' 'MDEEALIVWQEVLDQIMAGRPGDLSCPHCQTRPMVVEERPDGTTRVSCSKCGKYIEGRFQP' A
#
# COMPACT_ATOMS: atom_id res chain seq x y z
N MET A 1 15.72 4.30 1.46
CA MET A 1 14.44 3.71 1.88
C MET A 1 14.74 2.92 3.13
N ASP A 2 14.13 3.28 4.26
CA ASP A 2 14.30 2.54 5.51
C ASP A 2 13.80 1.10 5.31
N GLU A 3 14.73 0.15 5.39
CA GLU A 3 14.48 -1.27 5.14
C GLU A 3 13.39 -1.83 6.06
N GLU A 4 13.33 -1.36 7.31
CA GLU A 4 12.26 -1.67 8.26
C GLU A 4 10.89 -1.16 7.83
N ALA A 5 10.80 -0.03 7.13
CA ALA A 5 9.52 0.44 6.61
C ALA A 5 9.03 -0.49 5.50
N LEU A 6 9.92 -0.97 4.62
CA LEU A 6 9.57 -1.90 3.55
C LEU A 6 9.08 -3.25 4.07
N ILE A 7 9.68 -3.77 5.14
CA ILE A 7 9.24 -5.03 5.78
C ILE A 7 7.77 -4.92 6.22
N VAL A 8 7.39 -3.80 6.83
CA VAL A 8 6.03 -3.59 7.35
C VAL A 8 4.98 -3.53 6.23
N TRP A 9 5.38 -3.14 5.01
CA TRP A 9 4.49 -3.09 3.86
C TRP A 9 4.48 -4.36 3.01
N GLN A 10 5.31 -5.38 3.31
CA GLN A 10 5.37 -6.61 2.50
C GLN A 10 4.01 -7.27 2.30
N GLU A 11 3.22 -7.46 3.36
CA GLU A 11 1.89 -8.07 3.23
C GLU A 11 0.93 -7.25 2.35
N VAL A 12 1.06 -5.92 2.39
CA VAL A 12 0.26 -5.02 1.55
C VAL A 12 0.70 -5.15 0.09
N LEU A 13 2.01 -5.20 -0.16
CA LEU A 13 2.58 -5.37 -1.49
C LEU A 13 2.19 -6.72 -2.10
N ASP A 14 2.24 -7.81 -1.33
CA ASP A 14 1.81 -9.13 -1.79
C ASP A 14 0.34 -9.16 -2.22
N GLN A 15 -0.54 -8.48 -1.48
CA GLN A 15 -1.97 -8.38 -1.84
C GLN A 15 -2.21 -7.52 -3.09
N ILE A 16 -1.43 -6.45 -3.28
CA ILE A 16 -1.47 -5.63 -4.50
C ILE A 16 -1.03 -6.46 -5.70
N MET A 17 0.10 -7.18 -5.58
CA MET A 17 0.61 -8.08 -6.62
C MET A 17 -0.36 -9.24 -6.90
N ALA A 18 -1.09 -9.71 -5.89
CA ALA A 18 -2.16 -10.71 -6.04
C ALA A 18 -3.45 -10.15 -6.67
N GLY A 19 -3.49 -8.86 -7.05
CA GLY A 19 -4.65 -8.23 -7.68
C GLY A 19 -5.83 -7.98 -6.74
N ARG A 20 -5.59 -7.90 -5.41
CA ARG A 20 -6.62 -7.66 -4.39
C ARG A 20 -6.40 -6.34 -3.62
N PRO A 21 -6.37 -5.17 -4.28
CA PRO A 21 -6.13 -3.88 -3.62
C PRO A 21 -7.29 -3.41 -2.71
N GLY A 22 -8.50 -3.98 -2.84
CA GLY A 22 -9.69 -3.52 -2.10
C GLY A 22 -9.74 -3.94 -0.62
N ASP A 23 -9.04 -5.01 -0.22
CA ASP A 23 -9.05 -5.56 1.15
C ASP A 23 -7.78 -5.21 1.94
N LEU A 24 -7.02 -4.24 1.46
CA LEU A 24 -5.77 -3.83 2.08
C LEU A 24 -6.01 -3.24 3.47
N SER A 25 -5.09 -3.58 4.36
CA SER A 25 -5.14 -3.23 5.77
C SER A 25 -3.90 -2.47 6.15
N CYS A 26 -4.08 -1.34 6.83
CA CYS A 26 -2.93 -0.57 7.23
C CYS A 26 -2.06 -1.37 8.21
N PRO A 27 -0.78 -1.64 7.90
CA PRO A 27 0.06 -2.47 8.76
C PRO A 27 0.44 -1.77 10.07
N HIS A 28 0.16 -0.46 10.18
CA HIS A 28 0.44 0.33 11.38
C HIS A 28 -0.75 0.49 12.33
N CYS A 29 -1.98 0.55 11.81
CA CYS A 29 -3.17 0.81 12.63
C CYS A 29 -4.34 -0.13 12.35
N GLN A 30 -4.12 -1.14 11.51
CA GLN A 30 -5.06 -2.20 11.12
C GLN A 30 -6.40 -1.70 10.52
N THR A 31 -6.46 -0.43 10.13
CA THR A 31 -7.65 0.17 9.51
C THR A 31 -7.81 -0.31 8.07
N ARG A 32 -9.06 -0.58 7.68
CA ARG A 32 -9.47 -1.09 6.36
C ARG A 32 -10.74 -0.34 5.89
N PRO A 33 -10.97 -0.21 4.56
CA PRO A 33 -10.01 -0.46 3.50
C PRO A 33 -8.96 0.66 3.42
N MET A 34 -7.78 0.35 2.89
CA MET A 34 -6.82 1.38 2.48
C MET A 34 -7.25 2.03 1.16
N VAL A 35 -6.83 3.28 0.95
CA VAL A 35 -7.10 4.01 -0.28
C VAL A 35 -5.98 3.71 -1.28
N VAL A 36 -6.36 3.28 -2.48
CA VAL A 36 -5.43 2.96 -3.57
C VAL A 36 -5.72 3.91 -4.73
N GLU A 37 -4.70 4.65 -5.14
CA GLU A 37 -4.78 5.65 -6.21
C GLU A 37 -3.72 5.37 -7.26
N GLU A 38 -4.15 5.11 -8.50
CA GLU A 38 -3.27 5.04 -9.66
C GLU A 38 -3.01 6.46 -10.18
N ARG A 39 -1.74 6.84 -10.26
CA ARG A 39 -1.30 8.16 -10.70
C ARG A 39 -0.99 8.14 -12.21
N PRO A 40 -1.11 9.30 -12.90
CA PRO A 40 -0.85 9.41 -14.34
C PRO A 40 0.58 9.05 -14.78
N ASP A 41 1.55 9.06 -13.86
CA ASP A 41 2.96 8.70 -14.08
C ASP A 41 3.24 7.18 -14.01
N GLY A 42 2.17 6.39 -13.88
CA GLY A 42 2.20 4.93 -13.77
C GLY A 42 2.62 4.43 -12.39
N THR A 43 2.64 5.29 -11.38
CA THR A 43 2.83 4.87 -9.99
C THR A 43 1.48 4.62 -9.32
N THR A 44 1.47 3.73 -8.33
CA THR A 44 0.32 3.49 -7.47
C THR A 44 0.67 3.97 -6.08
N ARG A 45 -0.22 4.76 -5.48
CA ARG A 45 -0.13 5.19 -4.10
C ARG A 45 -1.15 4.43 -3.26
N VAL A 46 -0.69 3.82 -2.18
CA VAL A 46 -1.55 3.14 -1.19
C VAL A 46 -1.42 3.85 0.13
N SER A 47 -2.52 4.42 0.63
CA SER A 47 -2.53 5.29 1.80
C SER A 47 -3.60 4.89 2.82
N CYS A 48 -3.30 5.10 4.11
CA CYS A 48 -4.26 4.90 5.18
C CYS A 48 -4.95 6.22 5.54
N SER A 49 -6.28 6.22 5.48
CA SER A 49 -7.12 7.38 5.85
C SER A 49 -7.08 7.73 7.34
N LYS A 50 -6.65 6.81 8.21
CA LYS A 50 -6.63 7.01 9.67
C LYS A 50 -5.29 7.50 10.20
N CYS A 51 -4.19 6.80 9.88
CA CYS A 51 -2.86 7.15 10.39
C CYS A 51 -2.01 7.98 9.40
N GLY A 52 -2.50 8.19 8.17
CA GLY A 52 -1.83 8.99 7.13
C GLY A 52 -0.59 8.36 6.51
N LYS A 53 -0.17 7.17 6.97
CA LYS A 53 0.97 6.45 6.39
C LYS A 53 0.62 5.91 5.01
N TYR A 54 1.59 5.94 4.11
CA TYR A 54 1.43 5.53 2.72
C TYR A 54 2.70 4.87 2.18
N ILE A 55 2.52 4.09 1.13
CA ILE A 55 3.57 3.60 0.24
C ILE A 55 3.23 4.01 -1.19
N GLU A 56 4.24 4.35 -1.98
CA GLU A 56 4.08 4.75 -3.37
C GLU A 56 5.18 4.10 -4.19
N GLY A 57 4.81 3.56 -5.34
CA GLY A 57 5.76 2.87 -6.20
C GLY A 57 5.10 2.36 -7.47
N ARG A 58 5.93 1.84 -8.38
CA ARG A 58 5.45 1.08 -9.53
C ARG A 58 5.31 -0.37 -9.10
N PHE A 59 4.10 -0.79 -8.77
CA PHE A 59 3.78 -2.18 -8.49
C PHE A 59 3.35 -2.80 -9.82
N GLN A 60 4.31 -3.14 -10.67
CA GLN A 60 4.02 -3.94 -11.86
C GLN A 60 3.85 -5.41 -11.40
N PRO A 61 2.77 -6.10 -11.84
CA PRO A 61 2.70 -7.56 -11.71
C PRO A 61 3.76 -8.26 -12.56
#